data_AF-A0A8R1XNZ3-F1
#
_entry.id   AF-A0A8R1XNZ3-F1
#
_cell.length_a   1.000
_cell.length_b   1.000
_cell.length_c   1.000
_cell.angle_alpha   90.00
_cell.angle_beta   90.00
_cell.angle_gamma   90.00
#
_symmetry.space_group_name_H-M   'P 1'
#
loop_
_entity.id
_entity.type
_entity.pdbx_description
1 polymer ?
#
loop_
_entity_poly.entity_id
_entity_poly.type
_entity_poly.pdbx_seq_one_letter_code
_entity_poly.pdbx_strand_id
1 'polypeptide(L)'
;MLECNIPDNKLEGHLYNCASLDLFELGSNPYPFYLINIRLPVNQILCQTKPKAPNCAIGRINDLRIIAIHQNGGFTAIWLFMKTLVSPLVTIAVIWYWKRIVALNRNSYLLEKAIMALGISLAILDFPLEWISLWFRAPFMLLIGDIRQGLFYAILFSFWLIFTGEHLIDDTSRNNLSSYWQNLTSVLIGSMCFLIYDMAERGMQLLNPFFNIWSSELGSRLAYTSIYTASFCVLCYFGFLSYKIYHVWITIKRKRAAQLYRNSEIRRLKVEAIIYRFKFLMFFTLICAASTIITYIMKQYGEGQMHSDNPSESLLIHSSSAFFTGTFGMWNIYVLLLLAMYAPSHKQYGATIALHEETDILVDGEPTESSALTTFMKAATTE
;
A
#
# COMPACT_ATOMS: atom_id res chain seq x y z
N MET A 1 7.32 -30.76 -5.35
CA MET A 1 7.98 -31.95 -4.76
C MET A 1 7.42 -32.09 -3.35
N LEU A 2 7.18 -33.30 -2.83
CA LEU A 2 6.69 -33.46 -1.45
C LEU A 2 7.86 -33.20 -0.48
N GLU A 3 7.75 -32.14 0.31
CA GLU A 3 8.73 -31.82 1.36
C GLU A 3 8.25 -32.44 2.66
N CYS A 4 8.74 -33.65 2.93
CA CYS A 4 8.37 -34.44 4.09
C CYS A 4 9.60 -34.86 4.87
N ASN A 5 9.60 -34.56 6.17
CA ASN A 5 10.66 -34.92 7.10
C ASN A 5 10.21 -36.06 8.01
N ILE A 6 11.14 -36.97 8.33
CA ILE A 6 10.92 -38.03 9.31
C ILE A 6 11.17 -37.43 10.70
N PRO A 7 10.25 -37.54 11.67
CA PRO A 7 10.50 -37.09 13.03
C PRO A 7 11.69 -37.84 13.67
N ASP A 8 12.40 -37.18 14.60
CA ASP A 8 13.67 -37.66 15.16
C ASP A 8 13.60 -39.09 15.76
N ASN A 9 12.43 -39.50 16.25
CA ASN A 9 12.18 -40.85 16.71
C ASN A 9 11.61 -41.71 15.58
N LYS A 10 12.49 -42.40 14.86
CA LYS A 10 12.14 -43.37 13.79
C LYS A 10 11.53 -44.65 14.36
N LEU A 11 10.27 -44.58 14.78
CA LEU A 11 9.47 -45.74 15.15
C LEU A 11 8.55 -46.11 13.99
N GLU A 12 8.40 -47.40 13.70
CA GLU A 12 7.49 -47.88 12.66
C GLU A 12 6.05 -47.45 12.96
N GLY A 13 5.39 -46.84 11.97
CA GLY A 13 4.01 -46.35 12.10
C GLY A 13 3.86 -44.85 12.40
N HIS A 14 4.95 -44.11 12.63
CA HIS A 14 4.87 -42.65 12.76
C HIS A 14 4.59 -41.96 11.42
N LEU A 15 3.76 -40.91 11.49
CA LEU A 15 3.45 -40.05 10.35
C LEU A 15 4.65 -39.16 10.00
N TYR A 16 4.86 -38.92 8.70
CA TYR A 16 5.80 -37.92 8.23
C TYR A 16 5.30 -36.53 8.57
N ASN A 17 6.20 -35.64 8.98
CA ASN A 17 5.89 -34.22 9.08
C ASN A 17 6.11 -33.58 7.70
N CYS A 18 5.03 -33.36 6.97
CA CYS A 18 5.04 -32.81 5.62
C CYS A 18 4.59 -31.35 5.61
N ALA A 19 5.21 -30.54 4.77
CA ALA A 19 4.72 -29.20 4.47
C ALA A 19 3.33 -29.26 3.83
N SER A 20 2.46 -28.29 4.12
CA SER A 20 1.18 -28.15 3.46
C SER A 20 1.36 -27.85 1.97
N LEU A 21 0.49 -28.42 1.14
CA LEU A 21 0.46 -28.18 -0.30
C LEU A 21 -0.76 -27.34 -0.67
N ASP A 22 -0.54 -26.29 -1.45
CA ASP A 22 -1.63 -25.49 -2.01
C ASP A 22 -2.34 -26.30 -3.10
N LEU A 23 -3.63 -26.59 -2.88
CA LEU A 23 -4.41 -27.44 -3.77
C LEU A 23 -5.07 -26.62 -4.90
N PHE A 24 -5.93 -25.68 -4.54
CA PHE A 24 -6.56 -24.75 -5.47
C PHE A 24 -7.09 -23.53 -4.72
N GLU A 25 -7.33 -22.45 -5.45
CA GLU A 25 -8.03 -21.28 -4.95
C GLU A 25 -9.11 -20.84 -5.93
N LEU A 26 -10.32 -20.63 -5.41
CA LEU A 26 -11.45 -20.12 -6.19
C LEU A 26 -11.65 -18.64 -5.90
N GLY A 27 -11.54 -17.80 -6.93
CA GLY A 27 -11.77 -16.36 -6.80
C GLY A 27 -13.23 -15.94 -6.60
N SER A 28 -14.17 -16.87 -6.71
CA SER A 28 -15.58 -16.63 -6.36
C SER A 28 -16.26 -17.93 -5.94
N ASN A 29 -17.25 -17.83 -5.07
CA ASN A 29 -18.00 -18.98 -4.57
C ASN A 29 -19.49 -18.91 -5.00
N PRO A 30 -19.82 -19.27 -6.26
CA PRO A 30 -21.17 -19.10 -6.78
C PRO A 30 -22.17 -20.21 -6.41
N TYR A 31 -21.70 -21.32 -5.86
CA TYR A 31 -22.53 -22.49 -5.54
C TYR A 31 -22.49 -22.83 -4.06
N PRO A 32 -23.56 -23.41 -3.50
CA PRO A 32 -23.59 -23.81 -2.09
C PRO A 32 -22.80 -25.09 -1.79
N PHE A 33 -22.58 -25.95 -2.80
CA PHE A 33 -21.93 -27.25 -2.63
C PHE A 33 -20.88 -27.50 -3.70
N TYR A 34 -19.77 -28.13 -3.30
CA TYR A 34 -18.70 -28.58 -4.19
C TYR A 34 -18.35 -30.03 -3.87
N LEU A 35 -18.11 -30.82 -4.91
CA LEU A 35 -17.60 -32.17 -4.80
C LEU A 35 -16.18 -32.20 -5.35
N ILE A 36 -15.24 -32.68 -4.55
CA ILE A 36 -13.83 -32.80 -4.93
C ILE A 36 -13.47 -34.28 -4.94
N ASN A 37 -13.15 -34.80 -6.12
CA ASN A 37 -12.72 -36.19 -6.30
C ASN A 37 -11.21 -36.20 -6.59
N ILE A 38 -10.42 -36.66 -5.61
CA ILE A 38 -8.96 -36.78 -5.76
C ILE A 38 -8.62 -38.21 -6.16
N ARG A 39 -7.86 -38.36 -7.24
CA ARG A 39 -7.35 -39.66 -7.70
C ARG A 39 -5.84 -39.59 -7.86
N LEU A 40 -5.13 -40.55 -7.27
CA LEU A 40 -3.68 -40.69 -7.35
C LEU A 40 -3.34 -41.96 -8.15
N PRO A 41 -3.35 -41.91 -9.50
CA PRO A 41 -3.06 -43.08 -10.30
C PRO A 41 -1.57 -43.43 -10.23
N VAL A 42 -1.26 -44.73 -10.13
CA VAL A 42 0.11 -45.27 -10.13
C VAL A 42 0.28 -46.18 -11.34
N ASN A 43 1.31 -45.93 -12.15
CA ASN A 43 1.67 -46.80 -13.27
C ASN A 43 2.92 -47.61 -12.89
N GLN A 44 2.72 -48.86 -12.48
CA GLN A 44 3.79 -49.73 -11.99
C GLN A 44 4.92 -49.95 -13.02
N ILE A 45 4.58 -50.08 -14.31
CA ILE A 45 5.56 -50.28 -15.39
C ILE A 45 6.43 -49.03 -15.58
N LEU A 46 5.80 -47.85 -15.51
CA LEU A 46 6.52 -46.57 -15.59
C LEU A 46 7.38 -46.34 -14.34
N CYS A 47 6.92 -46.75 -13.16
CA CYS A 47 7.69 -46.61 -11.92
C CYS A 47 8.95 -47.49 -11.90
N GLN A 48 8.90 -48.69 -12.51
CA GLN A 48 10.07 -49.57 -12.63
C GLN A 48 11.13 -49.00 -13.59
N THR A 49 10.70 -48.36 -14.68
CA THR A 49 11.61 -47.82 -15.71
C THR A 49 12.09 -46.39 -15.40
N LYS A 50 11.26 -45.58 -14.74
CA LYS A 50 11.54 -44.21 -14.32
C LYS A 50 11.04 -44.01 -12.88
N PRO A 51 11.88 -44.23 -11.86
CA PRO A 51 11.48 -44.05 -10.46
C PRO A 51 11.09 -42.61 -10.11
N LYS A 52 11.51 -41.62 -10.92
CA LYS A 52 11.10 -40.20 -10.80
C LYS A 52 9.80 -39.86 -11.52
N ALA A 53 9.09 -40.84 -12.08
CA ALA A 53 7.80 -40.60 -12.71
C ALA A 53 6.73 -40.20 -11.68
N PRO A 54 5.63 -39.54 -12.11
CA PRO A 54 4.57 -39.09 -11.22
C PRO A 54 4.00 -40.24 -10.36
N ASN A 55 3.78 -39.96 -9.06
CA ASN A 55 3.22 -40.90 -8.09
C ASN A 55 4.01 -42.20 -7.83
N CYS A 56 5.26 -42.30 -8.30
CA CYS A 56 6.07 -43.51 -8.13
C CYS A 56 6.88 -43.55 -6.81
N ALA A 57 7.19 -42.40 -6.22
CA ALA A 57 8.06 -42.27 -5.05
C ALA A 57 7.43 -41.40 -3.94
N ILE A 58 6.12 -41.51 -3.73
CA ILE A 58 5.34 -40.66 -2.80
C ILE A 58 5.16 -41.26 -1.40
N GLY A 59 5.71 -42.46 -1.14
CA GLY A 59 5.54 -43.17 0.12
C GLY A 59 4.13 -43.76 0.31
N ARG A 60 3.85 -44.27 1.52
CA ARG A 60 2.51 -44.76 1.89
C ARG A 60 1.67 -43.60 2.42
N ILE A 61 0.59 -43.28 1.71
CA ILE A 61 -0.40 -42.29 2.14
C ILE A 61 -1.48 -43.04 2.93
N ASN A 62 -1.68 -42.66 4.20
CA ASN A 62 -2.76 -43.19 5.02
C ASN A 62 -4.02 -42.31 4.90
N ASP A 63 -3.88 -41.01 5.18
CA ASP A 63 -4.96 -40.05 5.17
C ASP A 63 -4.57 -38.77 4.40
N LEU A 64 -5.58 -38.10 3.83
CA LEU A 64 -5.46 -36.79 3.20
C LEU A 64 -6.37 -35.80 3.91
N ARG A 65 -5.78 -34.77 4.53
CA ARG A 65 -6.52 -33.68 5.18
C ARG A 65 -6.60 -32.50 4.22
N ILE A 66 -7.81 -31.98 4.01
CA ILE A 66 -8.06 -30.79 3.21
C ILE A 66 -8.57 -29.70 4.15
N ILE A 67 -7.98 -28.52 4.07
CA ILE A 67 -8.39 -27.34 4.85
C ILE A 67 -9.03 -26.36 3.87
N ALA A 68 -10.31 -26.04 4.09
CA ALA A 68 -11.03 -25.06 3.29
C ALA A 68 -11.00 -23.68 3.96
N ILE A 69 -10.26 -22.74 3.38
CA ILE A 69 -10.18 -21.36 3.85
C ILE A 69 -11.13 -20.51 3.00
N HIS A 70 -12.00 -19.76 3.66
CA HIS A 70 -12.92 -18.84 3.00
C HIS A 70 -13.18 -17.62 3.88
N GLN A 71 -13.49 -16.49 3.25
CA GLN A 71 -13.85 -15.29 3.97
C GLN A 71 -15.22 -15.48 4.65
N ASN A 72 -15.28 -15.22 5.97
CA ASN A 72 -16.52 -15.36 6.72
C ASN A 72 -17.59 -14.38 6.17
N GLY A 73 -18.82 -14.87 5.98
CA GLY A 73 -19.94 -14.07 5.46
C GLY A 73 -20.26 -12.85 6.33
N GLY A 74 -20.16 -12.99 7.66
CA GLY A 74 -20.36 -11.87 8.59
C GLY A 74 -19.30 -10.76 8.42
N PHE A 75 -18.04 -11.13 8.25
CA PHE A 75 -16.97 -10.17 7.97
C PHE A 75 -17.17 -9.51 6.60
N THR A 76 -17.56 -10.28 5.59
CA THR A 76 -17.85 -9.76 4.23
C THR A 76 -18.96 -8.71 4.25
N ALA A 77 -20.04 -8.94 5.02
CA ALA A 77 -21.12 -7.97 5.17
C ALA A 77 -20.65 -6.65 5.79
N ILE A 78 -19.87 -6.72 6.89
CA ILE A 78 -19.29 -5.54 7.54
C ILE A 78 -18.34 -4.80 6.59
N TRP A 79 -17.49 -5.55 5.88
CA TRP A 79 -16.52 -5.01 4.93
C TRP A 79 -17.19 -4.24 3.78
N LEU A 80 -18.21 -4.84 3.16
CA LEU A 80 -19.02 -4.19 2.12
C LEU A 80 -19.72 -2.94 2.64
N PHE A 81 -20.31 -3.02 3.83
CA PHE A 81 -20.99 -1.88 4.46
C PHE A 81 -20.02 -0.72 4.73
N MET A 82 -18.85 -1.01 5.31
CA MET A 82 -17.81 0.00 5.54
C MET A 82 -17.37 0.69 4.25
N LYS A 83 -17.04 -0.08 3.20
CA LYS A 83 -16.67 0.49 1.90
C LYS A 83 -17.78 1.35 1.30
N THR A 84 -19.02 0.89 1.40
CA THR A 84 -20.20 1.61 0.88
C THR A 84 -20.43 2.94 1.59
N LEU A 85 -20.17 3.02 2.90
CA LEU A 85 -20.27 4.26 3.66
C LEU A 85 -19.10 5.21 3.42
N VAL A 86 -17.87 4.68 3.34
CA VAL A 86 -16.65 5.49 3.28
C VAL A 86 -16.38 6.00 1.86
N SER A 87 -16.63 5.20 0.83
CA SER A 87 -16.41 5.56 -0.58
C SER A 87 -17.07 6.91 -0.99
N PRO A 88 -18.35 7.19 -0.70
CA PRO A 88 -18.94 8.49 -1.05
C PRO A 88 -18.30 9.65 -0.27
N LEU A 89 -17.92 9.44 1.00
CA LEU A 89 -17.26 10.47 1.81
C LEU A 89 -15.89 10.86 1.23
N VAL A 90 -15.09 9.86 0.86
CA VAL A 90 -13.80 10.08 0.19
C VAL A 90 -13.99 10.78 -1.16
N THR A 91 -14.94 10.31 -1.96
CA THR A 91 -15.23 10.90 -3.28
C THR A 91 -15.63 12.37 -3.16
N ILE A 92 -16.51 12.71 -2.21
CA ILE A 92 -16.91 14.10 -1.94
C ILE A 92 -15.70 14.93 -1.50
N ALA A 93 -14.84 14.42 -0.63
CA ALA A 93 -13.63 15.12 -0.17
C ALA A 93 -12.65 15.39 -1.32
N VAL A 94 -12.46 14.43 -2.23
CA VAL A 94 -11.61 14.58 -3.43
C VAL A 94 -12.19 15.63 -4.37
N ILE A 95 -13.50 15.58 -4.66
CA ILE A 95 -14.17 16.58 -5.51
C ILE A 95 -14.08 17.98 -4.87
N TRP A 96 -14.30 18.08 -3.56
CA TRP A 96 -14.18 19.32 -2.81
C TRP A 96 -12.77 19.89 -2.88
N TYR A 97 -11.74 19.07 -2.68
CA TYR A 97 -10.34 19.45 -2.78
C TYR A 97 -9.98 19.92 -4.20
N TRP A 98 -10.48 19.24 -5.23
CA TRP A 98 -10.27 19.65 -6.63
C TRP A 98 -10.87 21.02 -6.92
N LYS A 99 -12.13 21.24 -6.55
CA LYS A 99 -12.82 22.52 -6.75
C LYS A 99 -12.06 23.67 -6.10
N ARG A 100 -11.47 23.43 -4.93
CA ARG A 100 -10.65 24.42 -4.21
C ARG A 100 -9.38 24.79 -4.95
N ILE A 101 -8.69 23.82 -5.54
CA ILE A 101 -7.46 24.06 -6.29
C ILE A 101 -7.76 24.83 -7.58
N VAL A 102 -8.78 24.41 -8.32
CA VAL A 102 -9.15 25.04 -9.60
C VAL A 102 -9.64 26.48 -9.43
N ALA A 103 -10.23 26.81 -8.27
CA ALA A 103 -10.66 28.17 -7.96
C ALA A 103 -9.50 29.17 -7.72
N LEU A 104 -8.24 28.71 -7.67
CA LEU A 104 -7.08 29.60 -7.57
C LEU A 104 -6.65 30.03 -8.97
N ASN A 105 -6.38 31.33 -9.16
CA ASN A 105 -5.89 31.89 -10.42
C ASN A 105 -4.39 31.59 -10.66
N ARG A 106 -4.01 30.31 -10.67
CA ARG A 106 -2.62 29.83 -10.85
C ARG A 106 -2.58 28.38 -11.30
N ASN A 107 -1.42 27.95 -11.79
CA ASN A 107 -1.15 26.53 -12.07
C ASN A 107 -0.98 25.72 -10.78
N SER A 108 -1.54 24.50 -10.75
CA SER A 108 -1.43 23.60 -9.60
C SER A 108 0.00 23.09 -9.41
N TYR A 109 0.47 23.10 -8.17
CA TYR A 109 1.81 22.62 -7.83
C TYR A 109 1.92 21.10 -7.87
N LEU A 110 3.17 20.61 -7.90
CA LEU A 110 3.45 19.18 -7.87
C LEU A 110 2.88 18.50 -6.62
N LEU A 111 2.97 19.13 -5.46
CA LEU A 111 2.43 18.59 -4.20
C LEU A 111 0.90 18.46 -4.23
N GLU A 112 0.18 19.46 -4.77
CA GLU A 112 -1.28 19.44 -4.91
C GLU A 112 -1.73 18.33 -5.88
N LYS A 113 -1.00 18.17 -6.99
CA LYS A 113 -1.23 17.07 -7.95
C LYS A 113 -0.97 15.70 -7.32
N ALA A 114 0.07 15.57 -6.49
CA ALA A 114 0.37 14.32 -5.78
C ALA A 114 -0.70 13.96 -4.74
N ILE A 115 -1.19 14.94 -3.96
CA ILE A 115 -2.29 14.73 -3.01
C ILE A 115 -3.59 14.38 -3.75
N MET A 116 -3.85 15.04 -4.89
CA MET A 116 -5.00 14.70 -5.74
C MET A 116 -4.91 13.25 -6.26
N ALA A 117 -3.76 12.84 -6.78
CA ALA A 117 -3.54 11.47 -7.24
C ALA A 117 -3.74 10.44 -6.11
N LEU A 118 -3.28 10.75 -4.89
CA LEU A 118 -3.49 9.91 -3.71
C LEU A 118 -4.96 9.82 -3.30
N GLY A 119 -5.70 10.93 -3.37
CA GLY A 119 -7.15 10.95 -3.12
C GLY A 119 -7.93 10.12 -4.14
N ILE A 120 -7.61 10.27 -5.43
CA ILE A 120 -8.23 9.50 -6.51
C ILE A 120 -7.93 8.01 -6.36
N SER A 121 -6.69 7.63 -6.05
CA SER A 121 -6.33 6.22 -5.88
C SER A 121 -7.03 5.58 -4.68
N LEU A 122 -7.20 6.32 -3.58
CA LEU A 122 -8.01 5.87 -2.44
C LEU A 122 -9.49 5.71 -2.83
N ALA A 123 -10.07 6.67 -3.54
CA ALA A 123 -11.46 6.56 -4.02
C ALA A 123 -11.64 5.32 -4.92
N ILE A 124 -10.66 5.02 -5.78
CA ILE A 124 -10.63 3.80 -6.59
C ILE A 124 -10.53 2.56 -5.71
N LEU A 125 -9.75 2.56 -4.61
CA LEU A 125 -9.59 1.42 -3.69
C LEU A 125 -10.84 1.16 -2.82
N ASP A 126 -11.57 2.21 -2.46
CA ASP A 126 -12.74 2.12 -1.58
C ASP A 126 -14.03 1.84 -2.32
N PHE A 127 -14.06 2.06 -3.64
CA PHE A 127 -15.24 1.79 -4.46
C PHE A 127 -15.76 0.34 -4.24
N PRO A 128 -17.00 0.14 -3.80
CA PRO A 128 -17.46 -1.17 -3.32
C PRO A 128 -17.89 -2.08 -4.49
N LEU A 129 -16.96 -2.38 -5.40
CA LEU A 129 -17.21 -3.22 -6.58
C LEU A 129 -17.50 -4.68 -6.24
N GLU A 130 -17.11 -5.12 -5.04
CA GLU A 130 -17.34 -6.47 -4.53
C GLU A 130 -18.83 -6.79 -4.42
N TRP A 131 -19.72 -5.78 -4.35
CA TRP A 131 -21.17 -5.99 -4.47
C TRP A 131 -21.56 -6.76 -5.73
N ILE A 132 -20.88 -6.53 -6.85
CA ILE A 132 -21.13 -7.21 -8.13
C ILE A 132 -20.99 -8.73 -7.98
N SER A 133 -20.10 -9.19 -7.10
CA SER A 133 -19.85 -10.62 -6.86
C SER A 133 -21.02 -11.36 -6.21
N LEU A 134 -21.96 -10.64 -5.57
CA LEU A 134 -23.16 -11.24 -4.99
C LEU A 134 -24.21 -11.62 -6.03
N TRP A 135 -24.27 -10.88 -7.15
CA TRP A 135 -25.23 -11.13 -8.23
C TRP A 135 -24.63 -11.89 -9.40
N PHE A 136 -23.33 -11.70 -9.67
CA PHE A 136 -22.63 -12.28 -10.81
C PHE A 136 -21.41 -13.07 -10.38
N ARG A 137 -21.09 -14.11 -11.14
CA ARG A 137 -19.86 -14.88 -10.95
C ARG A 137 -18.67 -14.02 -11.36
N ALA A 138 -17.90 -13.55 -10.38
CA ALA A 138 -16.78 -12.65 -10.61
C ALA A 138 -15.47 -13.26 -10.08
N PRO A 139 -14.90 -14.28 -10.75
CA PRO A 139 -13.67 -14.94 -10.31
C PRO A 139 -12.46 -14.00 -10.32
N PHE A 140 -12.53 -12.89 -11.07
CA PHE A 140 -11.49 -11.85 -11.18
C PHE A 140 -11.45 -10.87 -9.99
N MET A 141 -12.34 -11.00 -9.00
CA MET A 141 -12.42 -10.04 -7.90
C MET A 141 -11.15 -9.91 -7.07
N LEU A 142 -10.49 -11.05 -6.78
CA LEU A 142 -9.22 -11.05 -6.05
C LEU A 142 -8.15 -10.26 -6.82
N LEU A 143 -7.96 -10.57 -8.11
CA LEU A 143 -7.00 -9.88 -8.97
C LEU A 143 -7.27 -8.36 -9.06
N ILE A 144 -8.53 -7.95 -9.24
CA ILE A 144 -8.88 -6.53 -9.25
C ILE A 144 -8.59 -5.87 -7.89
N GLY A 145 -8.87 -6.58 -6.79
CA GLY A 145 -8.53 -6.12 -5.44
C GLY A 145 -7.04 -5.85 -5.29
N ASP A 146 -6.20 -6.82 -5.69
CA ASP A 146 -4.74 -6.73 -5.60
C ASP A 146 -4.20 -5.58 -6.46
N ILE A 147 -4.69 -5.43 -7.71
CA ILE A 147 -4.30 -4.32 -8.60
C ILE A 147 -4.65 -2.96 -7.99
N ARG A 148 -5.85 -2.81 -7.41
CA ARG A 148 -6.28 -1.54 -6.78
C ARG A 148 -5.43 -1.20 -5.57
N GLN A 149 -5.14 -2.20 -4.73
CA GLN A 149 -4.28 -2.03 -3.56
C GLN A 149 -2.84 -1.70 -3.97
N GLY A 150 -2.29 -2.40 -4.96
CA GLY A 150 -0.97 -2.14 -5.53
C GLY A 150 -0.86 -0.72 -6.11
N LEU A 151 -1.88 -0.26 -6.84
CA LEU A 151 -1.96 1.11 -7.37
C LEU A 151 -1.94 2.16 -6.25
N PHE A 152 -2.74 1.95 -5.20
CA PHE A 152 -2.76 2.84 -4.03
C PHE A 152 -1.38 2.93 -3.38
N TYR A 153 -0.71 1.80 -3.13
CA TYR A 153 0.62 1.81 -2.52
C TYR A 153 1.71 2.44 -3.41
N ALA A 154 1.68 2.19 -4.73
CA ALA A 154 2.60 2.84 -5.66
C ALA A 154 2.48 4.37 -5.60
N ILE A 155 1.25 4.88 -5.54
CA ILE A 155 0.98 6.32 -5.44
C ILE A 155 1.33 6.85 -4.06
N LEU A 156 1.06 6.12 -2.98
CA LEU A 156 1.40 6.49 -1.61
C LEU A 156 2.93 6.63 -1.42
N PHE A 157 3.71 5.66 -1.88
CA PHE A 157 5.17 5.72 -1.80
C PHE A 157 5.75 6.84 -2.66
N SER A 158 5.19 7.05 -3.86
CA SER A 158 5.54 8.19 -4.71
C SER A 158 5.22 9.51 -4.01
N PHE A 159 4.05 9.62 -3.36
CA PHE A 159 3.65 10.78 -2.59
C PHE A 159 4.62 11.08 -1.45
N TRP A 160 5.07 10.09 -0.65
CA TRP A 160 6.02 10.35 0.43
C TRP A 160 7.38 10.89 -0.05
N LEU A 161 7.88 10.40 -1.18
CA LEU A 161 9.12 10.91 -1.77
C LEU A 161 8.99 12.34 -2.29
N ILE A 162 7.88 12.64 -2.98
CA ILE A 162 7.58 13.99 -3.47
C ILE A 162 7.35 14.92 -2.28
N PHE A 163 6.55 14.50 -1.30
CA PHE A 163 6.24 15.25 -0.09
C PHE A 163 7.51 15.65 0.66
N THR A 164 8.39 14.68 0.91
CA THR A 164 9.63 14.93 1.66
C THR A 164 10.59 15.83 0.86
N GLY A 165 10.69 15.65 -0.46
CA GLY A 165 11.54 16.51 -1.29
C GLY A 165 11.01 17.93 -1.48
N GLU A 166 9.71 18.13 -1.61
CA GLU A 166 9.12 19.47 -1.76
C GLU A 166 9.26 20.32 -0.49
N HIS A 167 9.40 19.67 0.67
CA HIS A 167 9.75 20.32 1.94
C HIS A 167 11.25 20.57 2.12
N LEU A 168 12.09 20.11 1.18
CA LEU A 168 13.50 20.47 1.09
C LEU A 168 13.61 21.81 0.37
N ILE A 169 13.97 22.86 1.10
CA ILE A 169 13.87 24.25 0.62
C ILE A 169 15.12 24.71 -0.17
N ASP A 170 16.15 23.87 -0.28
CA ASP A 170 17.49 24.25 -0.76
C ASP A 170 17.76 23.89 -2.24
N ASP A 171 16.79 23.32 -2.96
CA ASP A 171 17.00 22.88 -4.34
C ASP A 171 16.37 23.88 -5.33
N THR A 172 17.15 24.42 -6.25
CA THR A 172 16.72 25.41 -7.27
C THR A 172 15.88 24.78 -8.40
N SER A 173 15.62 23.47 -8.35
CA SER A 173 14.90 22.69 -9.37
C SER A 173 13.50 22.23 -8.92
N ARG A 174 12.77 23.07 -8.18
CA ARG A 174 11.44 22.73 -7.61
C ARG A 174 10.36 22.59 -8.70
N ASN A 175 9.27 21.91 -8.35
CA ASN A 175 8.08 21.72 -9.20
C ASN A 175 8.24 20.89 -10.49
N ASN A 176 9.43 20.38 -10.79
CA ASN A 176 9.66 19.51 -11.95
C ASN A 176 9.72 18.04 -11.54
N LEU A 177 8.80 17.23 -12.09
CA LEU A 177 8.77 15.78 -11.89
C LEU A 177 10.10 15.12 -12.29
N SER A 178 10.81 15.70 -13.26
CA SER A 178 12.12 15.22 -13.72
C SER A 178 13.19 15.17 -12.63
N SER A 179 13.15 16.08 -11.65
CA SER A 179 14.11 16.08 -10.53
C SER A 179 13.92 14.85 -9.63
N TYR A 180 12.72 14.29 -9.61
CA TYR A 180 12.36 13.11 -8.80
C TYR A 180 12.45 11.79 -9.57
N TRP A 181 12.80 11.82 -10.85
CA TRP A 181 12.70 10.67 -11.76
C TRP A 181 13.44 9.43 -11.26
N GLN A 182 14.65 9.58 -10.72
CA GLN A 182 15.45 8.46 -10.22
C GLN A 182 14.75 7.74 -9.05
N ASN A 183 14.18 8.50 -8.11
CA ASN A 183 13.50 7.94 -6.94
C ASN A 183 12.15 7.31 -7.33
N LEU A 184 11.41 7.96 -8.23
CA LEU A 184 10.12 7.48 -8.72
C LEU A 184 10.27 6.22 -9.58
N THR A 185 11.35 6.11 -10.36
CA THR A 185 11.66 4.92 -11.16
C THR A 185 11.82 3.69 -10.28
N SER A 186 12.45 3.81 -9.10
CA SER A 186 12.58 2.70 -8.15
C SER A 186 11.22 2.18 -7.67
N VAL A 187 10.26 3.09 -7.39
CA VAL A 187 8.90 2.71 -6.98
C VAL A 187 8.16 2.06 -8.15
N LEU A 188 8.24 2.65 -9.34
CA LEU A 188 7.57 2.14 -10.54
C LEU A 188 8.08 0.75 -10.92
N ILE A 189 9.39 0.51 -10.93
CA ILE A 189 9.96 -0.81 -11.23
C ILE A 189 9.49 -1.83 -10.20
N GLY A 190 9.57 -1.51 -8.90
CA GLY A 190 9.11 -2.41 -7.84
C GLY A 190 7.63 -2.76 -7.95
N SER A 191 6.77 -1.76 -8.18
CA SER A 191 5.32 -1.97 -8.37
C SER A 191 5.00 -2.75 -9.64
N MET A 192 5.73 -2.52 -10.75
CA MET A 192 5.55 -3.29 -11.98
C MET A 192 6.00 -4.74 -11.82
N CYS A 193 7.08 -5.02 -11.07
CA CYS A 193 7.50 -6.39 -10.77
C CYS A 193 6.43 -7.15 -9.96
N PHE A 194 5.84 -6.51 -8.94
CA PHE A 194 4.72 -7.12 -8.20
C PHE A 194 3.48 -7.29 -9.07
N LEU A 195 3.14 -6.32 -9.91
CA LEU A 195 2.01 -6.45 -10.83
C LEU A 195 2.21 -7.63 -11.80
N ILE A 196 3.41 -7.82 -12.33
CA ILE A 196 3.72 -8.97 -13.20
C ILE A 196 3.59 -10.29 -12.41
N TYR A 197 4.05 -10.32 -11.17
CA TYR A 197 3.88 -11.48 -10.30
C TYR A 197 2.40 -11.82 -10.07
N ASP A 198 1.59 -10.83 -9.67
CA ASP A 198 0.15 -11.02 -9.42
C ASP A 198 -0.59 -11.45 -10.69
N MET A 199 -0.28 -10.84 -11.83
CA MET A 199 -0.85 -11.23 -13.12
C MET A 199 -0.45 -12.66 -13.54
N ALA A 200 0.77 -13.09 -13.22
CA ALA A 200 1.24 -14.44 -13.53
C ALA A 200 0.63 -15.50 -12.59
N GLU A 201 0.44 -15.20 -11.31
CA GLU A 201 -0.16 -16.10 -10.34
C GLU A 201 -1.70 -16.05 -10.40
N ARG A 202 -2.29 -14.93 -9.98
CA ARG A 202 -3.75 -14.72 -9.89
C ARG A 202 -4.41 -14.69 -11.26
N GLY A 203 -3.75 -14.12 -12.28
CA GLY A 203 -4.29 -14.08 -13.64
C GLY A 203 -4.43 -15.46 -14.27
N MET A 204 -3.46 -16.36 -14.04
CA MET A 204 -3.54 -17.74 -14.52
C MET A 204 -4.53 -18.59 -13.73
N GLN A 205 -4.71 -18.30 -12.42
CA GLN A 205 -5.72 -18.96 -11.59
C GLN A 205 -7.16 -18.75 -12.08
N LEU A 206 -7.43 -17.69 -12.87
CA LEU A 206 -8.74 -17.47 -13.50
C LEU A 206 -9.10 -18.54 -14.53
N LEU A 207 -8.11 -19.07 -15.24
CA LEU A 207 -8.29 -20.13 -16.23
C LEU A 207 -8.17 -21.51 -15.59
N ASN A 208 -7.24 -21.67 -14.65
CA ASN A 208 -7.01 -22.92 -13.95
C ASN A 208 -6.86 -22.67 -12.43
N PRO A 209 -7.90 -22.95 -11.63
CA PRO A 209 -7.87 -22.77 -10.18
C PRO A 209 -6.79 -23.59 -9.45
N PHE A 210 -6.30 -24.66 -10.06
CA PHE A 210 -5.24 -25.53 -9.53
C PHE A 210 -3.84 -25.05 -9.94
N PHE A 211 -3.75 -23.94 -10.68
CA PHE A 211 -2.46 -23.37 -11.07
C PHE A 211 -1.75 -22.80 -9.84
N ASN A 212 -0.51 -23.24 -9.66
CA ASN A 212 0.41 -22.70 -8.67
C ASN A 212 1.72 -22.34 -9.38
N ILE A 213 2.11 -21.06 -9.32
CA ILE A 213 3.33 -20.55 -9.96
C ILE A 213 4.60 -21.26 -9.45
N TRP A 214 4.60 -21.66 -8.18
CA TRP A 214 5.70 -22.34 -7.51
C TRP A 214 5.89 -23.80 -7.97
N SER A 215 4.89 -24.38 -8.63
CA SER A 215 4.96 -25.77 -9.10
C SER A 215 5.79 -25.96 -10.38
N SER A 216 5.90 -24.91 -11.21
CA SER A 216 6.63 -24.93 -12.46
C SER A 216 8.04 -24.36 -12.29
N GLU A 217 9.04 -24.92 -12.98
CA GLU A 217 10.41 -24.39 -12.92
C GLU A 217 10.51 -22.99 -13.54
N LEU A 218 9.80 -22.73 -14.63
CA LEU A 218 9.77 -21.40 -15.26
C LEU A 218 8.97 -20.41 -14.41
N GLY A 219 7.86 -20.86 -13.82
CA GLY A 219 7.01 -20.06 -12.94
C GLY A 219 7.75 -19.66 -11.66
N SER A 220 8.38 -20.61 -10.97
CA SER A 220 9.14 -20.34 -9.75
C SER A 220 10.33 -19.42 -10.01
N ARG A 221 11.07 -19.60 -11.12
CA ARG A 221 12.13 -18.65 -11.52
C ARG A 221 11.59 -17.24 -11.71
N LEU A 222 10.47 -17.08 -12.43
CA LEU A 222 9.82 -15.78 -12.62
C LEU A 222 9.41 -15.18 -11.25
N ALA A 223 8.75 -15.96 -10.40
CA ALA A 223 8.34 -15.55 -9.06
C ALA A 223 9.52 -15.06 -8.21
N TYR A 224 10.59 -15.85 -8.12
CA TYR A 224 11.80 -15.47 -7.40
C TYR A 224 12.41 -14.19 -8.00
N THR A 225 12.53 -14.07 -9.32
CA THR A 225 13.09 -12.86 -9.94
C THR A 225 12.28 -11.62 -9.64
N SER A 226 10.94 -11.69 -9.67
CA SER A 226 10.07 -10.57 -9.33
C SER A 226 10.20 -10.17 -7.86
N ILE A 227 10.19 -11.14 -6.94
CA ILE A 227 10.31 -10.90 -5.50
C ILE A 227 11.68 -10.30 -5.15
N TYR A 228 12.77 -10.87 -5.66
CA TYR A 228 14.12 -10.33 -5.40
C TYR A 228 14.31 -8.93 -5.98
N THR A 229 13.84 -8.69 -7.21
CA THR A 229 13.93 -7.36 -7.84
C THR A 229 13.12 -6.33 -7.06
N ALA A 230 11.89 -6.67 -6.66
CA ALA A 230 11.04 -5.78 -5.88
C ALA A 230 11.62 -5.51 -4.48
N SER A 231 12.17 -6.54 -3.83
CA SER A 231 12.86 -6.40 -2.54
C SER A 231 14.05 -5.43 -2.61
N PHE A 232 14.88 -5.54 -3.64
CA PHE A 232 15.99 -4.60 -3.87
C PHE A 232 15.47 -3.17 -4.10
N CYS A 233 14.42 -3.00 -4.92
CA CYS A 233 13.81 -1.68 -5.15
C CYS A 233 13.26 -1.04 -3.86
N VAL A 234 12.68 -1.85 -2.97
CA VAL A 234 12.18 -1.41 -1.66
C VAL A 234 13.33 -0.96 -0.75
N LEU A 235 14.45 -1.68 -0.74
CA LEU A 235 15.65 -1.27 0.01
C LEU A 235 16.22 0.06 -0.50
N CYS A 236 16.36 0.21 -1.82
CA CYS A 236 16.76 1.48 -2.44
C CYS A 236 15.80 2.62 -2.07
N TYR A 237 14.49 2.37 -2.14
CA TYR A 237 13.47 3.33 -1.76
C TYR A 237 13.61 3.82 -0.31
N PHE A 238 13.77 2.90 0.65
CA PHE A 238 13.97 3.28 2.06
C PHE A 238 15.28 4.03 2.29
N GLY A 239 16.34 3.67 1.56
CA GLY A 239 17.60 4.43 1.55
C GLY A 239 17.39 5.88 1.11
N PHE A 240 16.71 6.08 -0.03
CA PHE A 240 16.41 7.42 -0.56
C PHE A 240 15.49 8.23 0.35
N LEU A 241 14.43 7.60 0.89
CA LEU A 241 13.51 8.26 1.79
C LEU A 241 14.22 8.69 3.09
N SER A 242 15.04 7.82 3.67
CA SER A 242 15.81 8.11 4.89
C SER A 242 16.80 9.25 4.67
N TYR A 243 17.51 9.25 3.53
CA TYR A 243 18.40 10.33 3.15
C TYR A 243 17.67 11.68 3.06
N LYS A 244 16.52 11.72 2.37
CA LYS A 244 15.71 12.95 2.25
C LYS A 244 15.19 13.42 3.61
N ILE A 245 14.69 12.51 4.45
CA ILE A 245 14.23 12.81 5.81
C ILE A 245 15.36 13.42 6.64
N TYR A 246 16.56 12.84 6.61
CA TYR A 246 17.73 13.34 7.32
C TYR A 246 18.11 14.74 6.85
N HIS A 247 18.14 14.97 5.54
CA HIS A 247 18.48 16.25 4.96
C HIS A 247 17.44 17.35 5.30
N VAL A 248 16.15 17.01 5.28
CA VAL A 248 15.07 17.91 5.74
C VAL A 248 15.25 18.25 7.21
N TRP A 249 15.60 17.27 8.05
CA TRP A 249 15.80 17.52 9.49
C TRP A 249 16.96 18.48 9.75
N ILE A 250 18.10 18.30 9.07
CA ILE A 250 19.23 19.24 9.13
C ILE A 250 18.81 20.63 8.66
N THR A 251 18.11 20.72 7.54
CA THR A 251 17.66 21.98 6.95
C THR A 251 16.75 22.76 7.91
N ILE A 252 15.81 22.07 8.55
CA ILE A 252 14.93 22.67 9.57
C ILE A 252 15.74 23.17 10.77
N LYS A 253 16.74 22.39 11.23
CA LYS A 253 17.63 22.80 12.34
C LYS A 253 18.41 24.05 11.98
N ARG A 254 18.97 24.12 10.76
CA ARG A 254 19.72 25.28 10.26
C ARG A 254 18.85 26.53 10.12
N LYS A 255 17.62 26.41 9.58
CA LYS A 255 16.69 27.54 9.45
C LYS A 255 16.23 28.10 10.80
N ARG A 256 16.01 27.25 11.80
CA ARG A 256 15.69 27.71 13.16
C ARG A 256 16.84 28.50 13.79
N ALA A 257 18.08 28.18 13.42
CA ALA A 257 19.27 28.88 13.91
C ALA A 257 19.59 30.17 13.12
N ALA A 258 18.97 30.38 11.94
CA ALA A 258 19.27 31.53 11.09
C ALA A 258 18.73 32.84 11.69
N GLN A 259 19.60 33.85 11.77
CA GLN A 259 19.31 35.14 12.41
C GLN A 259 18.15 35.91 11.75
N LEU A 260 17.93 35.72 10.44
CA LEU A 260 16.82 36.31 9.67
C LEU A 260 15.42 35.87 10.17
N TYR A 261 15.31 34.71 10.81
CA TYR A 261 14.07 34.18 11.42
C TYR A 261 13.66 34.98 12.66
N ARG A 262 14.62 35.67 13.31
CA ARG A 262 14.41 36.42 14.55
C ARG A 262 13.85 37.82 14.32
N ASN A 263 14.05 38.40 13.13
CA ASN A 263 13.79 39.83 12.90
C ASN A 263 12.39 40.13 12.32
N SER A 264 11.74 39.20 11.61
CA SER A 264 10.43 39.43 10.98
C SER A 264 9.38 38.46 11.54
N GLU A 265 8.43 38.94 12.34
CA GLU A 265 7.41 38.11 13.02
C GLU A 265 6.49 37.37 12.03
N ILE A 266 6.08 38.02 10.94
CA ILE A 266 5.17 37.44 9.93
C ILE A 266 5.83 36.27 9.19
N ARG A 267 7.07 36.42 8.74
CA ARG A 267 7.85 35.35 8.08
C ARG A 267 8.14 34.20 9.04
N ARG A 268 8.36 34.51 10.32
CA ARG A 268 8.52 33.52 11.39
C ARG A 268 7.29 32.62 11.50
N LEU A 269 6.10 33.23 11.63
CA LEU A 269 4.83 32.52 11.72
C LEU A 269 4.55 31.66 10.47
N LYS A 270 4.82 32.19 9.27
CA LYS A 270 4.68 31.42 8.01
C LYS A 270 5.56 30.17 8.01
N VAL A 271 6.86 30.31 8.31
CA VAL A 271 7.81 29.18 8.32
C VAL A 271 7.53 28.20 9.46
N GLU A 272 7.10 28.68 10.62
CA GLU A 272 6.72 27.84 11.76
C GLU A 272 5.50 26.97 11.45
N ALA A 273 4.47 27.54 10.81
CA ALA A 273 3.29 26.81 10.37
C ALA A 273 3.63 25.70 9.36
N ILE A 274 4.54 25.98 8.42
CA ILE A 274 5.06 25.03 7.43
C ILE A 274 5.77 23.86 8.12
N ILE A 275 6.68 24.16 9.05
CA ILE A 275 7.43 23.14 9.80
C ILE A 275 6.49 22.32 10.68
N TYR A 276 5.49 22.95 11.30
CA TYR A 276 4.51 22.26 12.13
C TYR A 276 3.69 21.26 11.32
N ARG A 277 3.16 21.65 10.16
CA ARG A 277 2.41 20.74 9.26
C ARG A 277 3.26 19.56 8.81
N PHE A 278 4.51 19.83 8.44
CA PHE A 278 5.46 18.78 8.06
C PHE A 278 5.70 17.79 9.21
N LYS A 279 6.01 18.29 10.42
CA LYS A 279 6.27 17.44 11.59
C LYS A 279 5.05 16.64 12.02
N PHE A 280 3.87 17.28 12.03
CA PHE A 280 2.61 16.62 12.33
C PHE A 280 2.35 15.47 11.35
N LEU A 281 2.46 15.74 10.04
CA LEU A 281 2.22 14.71 9.04
C LEU A 281 3.26 13.60 9.11
N MET A 282 4.54 13.94 9.30
CA MET A 282 5.61 12.96 9.43
C MET A 282 5.40 12.04 10.65
N PHE A 283 5.08 12.61 11.80
CA PHE A 283 4.77 11.86 13.02
C PHE A 283 3.55 10.94 12.81
N PHE A 284 2.48 11.47 12.22
CA PHE A 284 1.28 10.70 11.94
C PHE A 284 1.55 9.57 10.94
N THR A 285 2.37 9.82 9.91
CA THR A 285 2.81 8.80 8.94
C THR A 285 3.61 7.69 9.60
N LEU A 286 4.51 8.02 10.53
CA LEU A 286 5.30 7.03 11.29
C LEU A 286 4.40 6.17 12.19
N ILE A 287 3.40 6.77 12.85
CA ILE A 287 2.40 6.01 13.61
C ILE A 287 1.66 5.05 12.68
N CYS A 288 1.16 5.52 11.54
CA CYS A 288 0.42 4.68 10.60
C CYS A 288 1.28 3.52 10.09
N ALA A 289 2.55 3.79 9.75
CA ALA A 289 3.49 2.77 9.32
C ALA A 289 3.78 1.74 10.44
N ALA A 290 4.05 2.18 11.66
CA ALA A 290 4.29 1.30 12.80
C ALA A 290 3.07 0.42 13.10
N SER A 291 1.87 1.00 13.14
CA SER A 291 0.62 0.25 13.32
C SER A 291 0.39 -0.78 12.21
N THR A 292 0.73 -0.45 10.95
CA THR A 292 0.63 -1.37 9.82
C THR A 292 1.59 -2.56 9.97
N ILE A 293 2.84 -2.31 10.38
CA ILE A 293 3.85 -3.37 10.60
C ILE A 293 3.43 -4.29 11.75
N ILE A 294 2.99 -3.71 12.87
CA ILE A 294 2.49 -4.50 14.02
C ILE A 294 1.33 -5.39 13.58
N THR A 295 0.38 -4.81 12.84
CA THR A 295 -0.77 -5.53 12.29
C THR A 295 -0.35 -6.66 11.36
N TYR A 296 0.62 -6.42 10.49
CA TYR A 296 1.18 -7.44 9.58
C TYR A 296 1.84 -8.58 10.35
N ILE A 297 2.67 -8.28 11.35
CA ILE A 297 3.34 -9.31 12.18
C ILE A 297 2.31 -10.16 12.91
N MET A 298 1.28 -9.53 13.49
CA MET A 298 0.20 -10.24 14.18
C MET A 298 -0.60 -11.12 13.22
N LYS A 299 -0.84 -10.66 11.98
CA LYS A 299 -1.45 -11.47 10.92
C LYS A 299 -0.61 -12.69 10.58
N GLN A 300 0.69 -12.51 10.33
CA GLN A 300 1.60 -13.60 9.96
C GLN A 300 1.68 -14.66 11.07
N TYR A 301 1.70 -14.20 12.33
CA TYR A 301 1.70 -15.10 13.48
C TYR A 301 0.38 -15.86 13.61
N GLY A 302 -0.75 -15.21 13.32
CA GLY A 302 -2.06 -15.85 13.26
C GLY A 302 -2.17 -16.90 12.14
N GLU A 303 -1.70 -16.59 10.93
CA GLU A 303 -1.66 -17.54 9.81
C GLU A 303 -0.77 -18.74 10.13
N GLY A 304 0.42 -18.52 10.71
CA GLY A 304 1.31 -19.60 11.15
C GLY A 304 0.65 -20.55 12.18
N GLN A 305 -0.23 -20.02 13.04
CA GLN A 305 -1.00 -20.84 13.98
C GLN A 305 -2.16 -21.60 13.31
N MET A 306 -2.74 -21.09 12.22
CA MET A 306 -3.75 -21.84 11.45
C MET A 306 -3.17 -23.07 10.75
N HIS A 307 -1.88 -23.06 10.40
CA HIS A 307 -1.17 -24.21 9.84
C HIS A 307 -0.69 -25.21 10.91
N SER A 308 -0.84 -24.90 12.21
CA SER A 308 -0.51 -25.80 13.31
C SER A 308 -1.64 -26.80 13.57
N ASP A 309 -1.30 -27.94 14.18
CA ASP A 309 -2.23 -29.06 14.41
C ASP A 309 -3.46 -28.68 15.27
N ASN A 310 -3.37 -27.61 16.08
CA ASN A 310 -4.43 -27.13 16.99
C ASN A 310 -4.90 -25.69 16.66
N PRO A 311 -5.86 -25.51 15.74
CA PRO A 311 -6.28 -24.19 15.25
C PRO A 311 -7.18 -23.38 16.21
N SER A 312 -7.63 -23.93 17.34
CA SER A 312 -8.71 -23.34 18.16
C SER A 312 -8.29 -22.55 19.42
N GLU A 313 -7.00 -22.46 19.75
CA GLU A 313 -6.54 -21.85 21.03
C GLU A 313 -5.98 -20.42 20.92
N SER A 314 -6.04 -19.79 19.75
CA SER A 314 -5.41 -18.48 19.55
C SER A 314 -6.38 -17.30 19.65
N LEU A 315 -6.21 -16.50 20.71
CA LEU A 315 -6.81 -15.16 20.87
C LEU A 315 -6.59 -14.25 19.63
N LEU A 316 -5.52 -14.48 18.87
CA LEU A 316 -5.11 -13.65 17.73
C LEU A 316 -5.95 -13.94 16.47
N ILE A 317 -6.50 -15.15 16.33
CA ILE A 317 -7.35 -15.51 15.18
C ILE A 317 -8.62 -14.64 15.16
N HIS A 318 -9.25 -14.41 16.32
CA HIS A 318 -10.44 -13.55 16.42
C HIS A 318 -10.16 -12.07 16.12
N SER A 319 -8.93 -11.60 16.39
CA SER A 319 -8.54 -10.20 16.21
C SER A 319 -8.15 -9.84 14.77
N SER A 320 -8.00 -10.83 13.88
CA SER A 320 -7.60 -10.63 12.48
C SER A 320 -8.56 -9.71 11.71
N SER A 321 -9.86 -9.78 12.00
CA SER A 321 -10.86 -8.89 11.38
C SER A 321 -10.68 -7.42 11.78
N ALA A 322 -10.36 -7.15 13.05
CA ALA A 322 -10.11 -5.80 13.56
C ALA A 322 -8.87 -5.16 12.94
N PHE A 323 -7.87 -5.97 12.62
CA PHE A 323 -6.66 -5.54 11.92
C PHE A 323 -6.95 -5.07 10.49
N PHE A 324 -7.75 -5.83 9.73
CA PHE A 324 -8.14 -5.43 8.37
C PHE A 324 -8.98 -4.15 8.38
N THR A 325 -10.02 -4.08 9.22
CA THR A 325 -10.88 -2.89 9.30
C THR A 325 -10.16 -1.68 9.87
N GLY A 326 -9.29 -1.88 10.86
CA GLY A 326 -8.46 -0.83 11.45
C GLY A 326 -7.48 -0.24 10.44
N THR A 327 -6.80 -1.09 9.68
CA THR A 327 -5.87 -0.63 8.62
C THR A 327 -6.62 0.13 7.52
N PHE A 328 -7.78 -0.38 7.09
CA PHE A 328 -8.64 0.29 6.13
C PHE A 328 -9.07 1.69 6.62
N GLY A 329 -9.55 1.80 7.86
CA GLY A 329 -9.97 3.07 8.45
C GLY A 329 -8.82 4.04 8.64
N MET A 330 -7.66 3.56 9.06
CA MET A 330 -6.44 4.36 9.27
C MET A 330 -5.98 5.04 7.97
N TRP A 331 -5.86 4.30 6.88
CA TRP A 331 -5.45 4.87 5.59
C TRP A 331 -6.48 5.85 5.02
N ASN A 332 -7.76 5.56 5.25
CA ASN A 332 -8.85 6.46 4.89
C ASN A 332 -8.78 7.80 5.62
N ILE A 333 -8.66 7.75 6.96
CA ILE A 333 -8.49 8.94 7.79
C ILE A 333 -7.22 9.70 7.39
N TYR A 334 -6.14 8.99 7.07
CA TYR A 334 -4.88 9.59 6.64
C TYR A 334 -5.01 10.46 5.40
N VAL A 335 -5.62 9.93 4.34
CA VAL A 335 -5.80 10.68 3.10
C VAL A 335 -6.84 11.80 3.27
N LEU A 336 -7.92 11.57 4.02
CA LEU A 336 -8.89 12.62 4.31
C LEU A 336 -8.27 13.80 5.08
N LEU A 337 -7.41 13.52 6.07
CA LEU A 337 -6.65 14.54 6.79
C LEU A 337 -5.71 15.30 5.86
N LEU A 338 -5.04 14.60 4.93
CA LEU A 338 -4.19 15.23 3.93
C LEU A 338 -4.97 16.18 3.02
N LEU A 339 -6.10 15.74 2.47
CA LEU A 339 -6.98 16.55 1.64
C LEU A 339 -7.47 17.78 2.40
N ALA A 340 -7.87 17.62 3.67
CA ALA A 340 -8.36 18.72 4.49
C ALA A 340 -7.27 19.72 4.90
N MET A 341 -6.10 19.24 5.36
CA MET A 341 -5.01 20.10 5.86
C MET A 341 -4.28 20.87 4.76
N TYR A 342 -4.19 20.29 3.56
CA TYR A 342 -3.53 20.91 2.41
C TYR A 342 -4.52 21.56 1.44
N ALA A 343 -5.80 21.66 1.80
CA ALA A 343 -6.77 22.43 1.03
C ALA A 343 -6.50 23.95 1.11
N PRO A 344 -6.65 24.68 0.01
CA PRO A 344 -6.66 26.15 0.00
C PRO A 344 -7.72 26.74 0.94
N SER A 345 -7.31 27.67 1.83
CA SER A 345 -8.20 28.31 2.82
C SER A 345 -8.90 29.55 2.26
N HIS A 346 -10.13 29.82 2.71
CA HIS A 346 -10.88 31.05 2.41
C HIS A 346 -10.53 32.24 3.30
N LYS A 347 -9.66 32.08 4.32
CA LYS A 347 -9.36 33.20 5.23
C LYS A 347 -8.63 34.30 4.46
N GLN A 348 -9.34 35.41 4.19
CA GLN A 348 -8.76 36.71 3.87
C GLN A 348 -7.91 37.14 5.06
N TYR A 349 -6.62 36.81 5.05
CA TYR A 349 -5.68 37.61 5.82
C TYR A 349 -5.67 38.98 5.12
N GLY A 350 -6.34 39.93 5.76
CA GLY A 350 -6.62 41.26 5.21
C GLY A 350 -5.38 41.98 4.68
N ALA A 351 -5.65 43.02 3.89
CA ALA A 351 -4.74 43.91 3.17
C ALA A 351 -3.40 44.28 3.86
N THR A 352 -3.29 44.10 5.18
CA THR A 352 -2.08 44.25 5.98
C THR A 352 -0.94 43.30 5.60
N ILE A 353 -1.20 42.06 5.13
CA ILE A 353 -0.11 41.16 4.71
C ILE A 353 0.42 41.52 3.32
N ALA A 354 -0.43 41.95 2.40
CA ALA A 354 -0.03 42.33 1.05
C ALA A 354 0.88 43.58 1.06
N LEU A 355 0.56 44.57 1.89
CA LEU A 355 1.40 45.76 2.10
C LEU A 355 2.77 45.43 2.72
N HIS A 356 2.83 44.42 3.60
CA HIS A 356 4.10 43.96 4.18
C HIS A 356 4.93 43.11 3.20
N GLU A 357 4.26 42.39 2.28
CA GLU A 357 4.89 41.59 1.24
C GLU A 357 5.53 42.47 0.16
N GLU A 358 4.89 43.59 -0.23
CA GLU A 358 5.51 44.61 -1.09
C GLU A 358 6.73 45.29 -0.44
N THR A 359 6.65 45.60 0.86
CA THR A 359 7.79 46.23 1.56
C THR A 359 8.96 45.26 1.76
N ASP A 360 8.73 43.98 2.00
CA ASP A 360 9.80 42.97 2.10
C ASP A 360 10.45 42.68 0.72
N ILE A 361 9.69 42.68 -0.38
CA ILE A 361 10.23 42.51 -1.75
C ILE A 361 11.10 43.73 -2.16
N LEU A 362 10.72 44.93 -1.72
CA LEU A 362 11.50 46.15 -1.95
C LEU A 362 12.80 46.22 -1.13
N VAL A 363 12.88 45.50 0.00
CA VAL A 363 14.06 45.51 0.90
C VAL A 363 15.08 44.42 0.55
N ASP A 364 14.66 43.25 0.05
CA ASP A 364 15.57 42.10 -0.18
C ASP A 364 16.10 41.97 -1.63
N GLY A 365 15.71 42.82 -2.57
CA GLY A 365 16.36 42.97 -3.91
C GLY A 365 16.35 41.74 -4.85
N GLU A 366 15.92 40.58 -4.38
CA GLU A 366 15.74 39.36 -5.16
C GLU A 366 14.32 38.82 -4.98
N PRO A 367 13.62 38.44 -6.08
CA PRO A 367 12.34 37.78 -5.99
C PRO A 367 12.57 36.36 -5.44
N THR A 368 12.54 36.22 -4.11
CA THR A 368 12.50 34.89 -3.50
C THR A 368 11.17 34.26 -3.86
N GLU A 369 11.19 33.38 -4.86
CA GLU A 369 10.03 32.60 -5.29
C GLU A 369 9.36 32.00 -4.05
N SER A 370 8.16 32.50 -3.78
CA SER A 370 7.36 32.14 -2.64
C SER A 370 7.16 30.62 -2.65
N SER A 371 7.67 29.97 -1.61
CA SER A 371 7.52 28.52 -1.41
C SER A 371 6.07 28.10 -1.71
N ALA A 372 5.88 26.97 -2.41
CA ALA A 372 4.56 26.41 -2.65
C ALA A 372 3.72 26.31 -1.35
N LEU A 373 4.41 26.13 -0.23
CA LEU A 373 3.87 26.09 1.12
C LEU A 373 3.43 27.43 1.75
N THR A 374 4.04 28.55 1.35
CA THR A 374 3.58 29.89 1.78
C THR A 374 2.30 30.32 1.05
N THR A 375 1.99 29.69 -0.09
CA THR A 375 0.81 30.04 -0.90
C THR A 375 -0.48 29.39 -0.39
N PHE A 376 -0.43 28.37 0.47
CA PHE A 376 -1.62 27.86 1.18
C PHE A 376 -2.26 28.89 2.13
N MET A 377 -1.58 30.02 2.34
CA MET A 377 -2.09 31.17 3.10
C MET A 377 -2.64 32.30 2.22
N LYS A 378 -2.50 32.20 0.88
CA LYS A 378 -2.97 33.22 -0.05
C LYS A 378 -4.45 33.00 -0.36
N ALA A 379 -5.25 34.06 -0.22
CA ALA A 379 -6.69 33.99 -0.41
C ALA A 379 -7.05 33.69 -1.88
N ALA A 380 -8.15 32.97 -2.09
CA ALA A 380 -8.80 32.91 -3.40
C ALA A 380 -9.37 34.31 -3.72
N THR A 381 -8.86 34.95 -4.76
CA THR A 381 -9.44 36.17 -5.31
C THR A 381 -10.68 35.79 -6.10
N THR A 382 -11.85 36.07 -5.55
CA THR A 382 -13.10 36.11 -6.31
C THR A 382 -13.12 37.43 -7.08
N GLU A 383 -13.01 37.38 -8.40
CA GLU A 383 -13.65 38.37 -9.27
C GLU A 383 -15.11 37.97 -9.50
#